data_AF-A0A7S3XAD3-F1
#
_entry.id   AF-A0A7S3XAD3-F1
#
_cell.length_a   1.000
_cell.length_b   1.000
_cell.length_c   1.000
_cell.angle_alpha   90.00
_cell.angle_beta   90.00
_cell.angle_gamma   90.00
#
_symmetry.space_group_name_H-M   'P 1'
#
loop_
_entity.id
_entity.type
_entity.pdbx_description
1 polymer ?
#
loop_
_entity_poly.entity_id
_entity_poly.type
_entity_poly.pdbx_seq_one_letter_code
_entity_poly.pdbx_strand_id
1 'polypeptide(L)'
;FNTRILRRSNQLFADLENRPYGRSFNYQEFALLPPEALAQMEAAKVSTSTSKGVGGPSVSGEKEALEAMGKYYKQGEGPPLEELGDAWIAAMIYAMTTSGNVVFNAFCGADGYFETARCAVEFAMTMRFDYHKLPHKGGVLTATVAGQDCYAKRLIESGVKYKIGSATAGNLADAGAAGWFTEEELGPPGLPQAQ
;
A
#
# COMPACT_ATOMS: atom_id res chain seq x y z
N PHE A 1 7.44 5.73 7.42
CA PHE A 1 8.16 4.46 7.15
C PHE A 1 8.38 4.26 5.65
N ASN A 2 7.32 4.43 4.83
CA ASN A 2 7.29 4.15 3.39
C ASN A 2 8.34 4.89 2.54
N THR A 3 8.65 6.15 2.84
CA THR A 3 9.68 6.93 2.12
C THR A 3 11.08 6.30 2.17
N ARG A 4 11.42 5.56 3.24
CA ARG A 4 12.71 4.87 3.34
C ARG A 4 12.79 3.70 2.36
N ILE A 5 11.70 2.93 2.23
CA ILE A 5 11.62 1.80 1.30
C ILE A 5 11.75 2.30 -0.14
N LEU A 6 11.05 3.38 -0.51
CA LEU A 6 11.13 3.95 -1.85
C LEU A 6 12.53 4.45 -2.20
N ARG A 7 13.18 5.17 -1.27
CA ARG A 7 14.57 5.62 -1.47
C ARG A 7 15.53 4.44 -1.61
N ARG A 8 15.34 3.38 -0.83
CA ARG A 8 16.15 2.16 -0.93
C ARG A 8 15.93 1.45 -2.26
N SER A 9 14.69 1.28 -2.70
CA SER A 9 14.38 0.71 -4.02
C SER A 9 14.97 1.54 -5.15
N ASN A 10 14.87 2.87 -5.09
CA ASN A 10 15.47 3.77 -6.08
C ASN A 10 17.00 3.59 -6.16
N GLN A 11 17.68 3.52 -5.02
CA GLN A 11 19.13 3.30 -4.98
C GLN A 11 19.49 1.94 -5.58
N LEU A 12 18.77 0.88 -5.20
CA LEU A 12 19.01 -0.46 -5.73
C LEU A 12 18.78 -0.55 -7.24
N PHE A 13 17.74 0.10 -7.78
CA PHE A 13 17.51 0.18 -9.22
C PHE A 13 18.58 0.98 -9.95
N ALA A 14 19.12 2.02 -9.32
CA ALA A 14 20.26 2.77 -9.87
C ALA A 14 21.51 1.87 -9.96
N ASP A 15 21.85 1.20 -8.86
CA ASP A 15 23.11 0.45 -8.72
C ASP A 15 23.10 -0.86 -9.52
N LEU A 16 21.97 -1.58 -9.52
CA LEU A 16 21.91 -2.93 -10.09
C LEU A 16 21.39 -2.97 -11.52
N GLU A 17 20.57 -1.99 -11.92
CA GLU A 17 19.82 -2.05 -13.18
C GLU A 17 19.92 -0.76 -14.00
N ASN A 18 20.67 0.25 -13.52
CA ASN A 18 20.82 1.56 -14.16
C ASN A 18 19.47 2.22 -14.55
N ARG A 19 18.43 2.02 -13.72
CA ARG A 19 17.06 2.52 -13.95
C ARG A 19 16.44 3.24 -12.74
N PRO A 20 17.07 4.30 -12.21
CA PRO A 20 16.49 5.05 -11.09
C PRO A 20 15.14 5.69 -11.46
N TYR A 21 14.33 6.03 -10.47
CA TYR A 21 13.08 6.80 -10.61
C TYR A 21 13.29 8.24 -11.13
N GLY A 22 14.53 8.69 -11.26
CA GLY A 22 14.91 10.00 -11.78
C GLY A 22 15.32 11.00 -10.69
N ARG A 23 16.09 12.01 -11.08
CA ARG A 23 16.64 13.03 -10.16
C ARG A 23 15.57 13.94 -9.55
N SER A 24 14.44 14.10 -10.25
CA SER A 24 13.31 14.93 -9.84
C SER A 24 12.18 14.10 -9.23
N PHE A 25 12.45 12.87 -8.78
CA PHE A 25 11.43 12.01 -8.16
C PHE A 25 10.92 12.65 -6.87
N ASN A 26 9.60 12.83 -6.81
CA ASN A 26 8.88 13.31 -5.64
C ASN A 26 7.81 12.28 -5.26
N TYR A 27 7.65 12.04 -3.96
CA TYR A 27 6.69 11.09 -3.44
C TYR A 27 5.82 11.75 -2.38
N GLN A 28 4.52 11.51 -2.49
CA GLN A 28 3.52 11.92 -1.52
C GLN A 28 2.59 10.73 -1.26
N GLU A 29 2.11 10.64 -0.03
CA GLU A 29 1.21 9.59 0.43
C GLU A 29 0.08 10.25 1.21
N PHE A 30 -1.14 9.82 0.92
CA PHE A 30 -2.35 10.38 1.52
C PHE A 30 -3.22 9.22 2.01
N ALA A 31 -3.79 9.38 3.19
CA ALA A 31 -4.88 8.51 3.65
C ALA A 31 -6.20 9.12 3.17
N LEU A 32 -7.01 8.32 2.51
CA LEU A 32 -8.40 8.69 2.21
C LEU A 32 -9.23 8.40 3.45
N LEU A 33 -9.84 9.45 4.00
CA LEU A 33 -10.74 9.36 5.15
C LEU A 33 -12.13 9.80 4.70
N PRO A 34 -13.19 9.16 5.21
CA PRO A 34 -14.53 9.58 4.87
C PRO A 34 -14.83 10.97 5.48
N PRO A 35 -15.77 11.75 4.90
CA PRO A 35 -16.04 13.12 5.32
C PRO A 35 -16.35 13.27 6.82
N GLU A 36 -17.06 12.30 7.40
CA GLU A 36 -17.37 12.26 8.83
C GLU A 36 -16.12 12.11 9.71
N ALA A 37 -15.15 11.30 9.29
CA ALA A 37 -13.88 11.14 10.01
C ALA A 37 -13.02 12.40 9.89
N LEU A 38 -13.04 13.07 8.73
CA LEU A 38 -12.41 14.37 8.54
C LEU A 38 -13.04 15.43 9.45
N ALA A 39 -14.37 15.50 9.51
CA ALA A 39 -15.09 16.43 10.37
C ALA A 39 -14.82 16.18 11.87
N GLN A 40 -14.74 14.92 12.29
CA GLN A 40 -14.34 14.56 13.66
C GLN A 40 -12.89 14.97 13.96
N MET A 41 -11.97 14.77 13.02
CA MET A 41 -10.60 15.23 13.16
C MET A 41 -10.50 16.75 13.25
N GLU A 42 -11.28 17.50 12.47
CA GLU A 42 -11.32 18.95 12.54
C GLU A 42 -11.93 19.45 13.85
N ALA A 43 -13.03 18.86 14.31
CA ALA A 43 -13.62 19.17 15.61
C ALA A 43 -12.65 18.87 16.78
N ALA A 44 -11.89 17.77 16.69
CA ALA A 44 -10.86 17.43 17.67
C ALA A 44 -9.68 18.43 17.66
N LYS A 45 -9.30 18.96 16.50
CA LYS A 45 -8.29 20.04 16.38
C LYS A 45 -8.78 21.35 17.01
N VAL A 46 -10.07 21.68 16.89
CA VAL A 46 -10.65 22.87 17.54
C VAL A 46 -10.67 22.71 19.07
N SER A 47 -10.86 21.49 19.58
CA SER A 47 -10.80 21.17 21.02
C SER A 47 -9.38 21.17 21.61
N THR A 48 -8.32 21.18 20.80
CA THR A 48 -6.91 21.02 21.23
C THR A 48 -6.02 22.21 20.85
N SER A 49 -6.58 23.42 20.75
CA SER A 49 -5.87 24.65 20.38
C SER A 49 -4.87 25.19 21.43
N THR A 50 -4.41 24.36 22.37
CA THR A 50 -3.29 24.72 23.24
C THR A 50 -2.15 23.71 23.08
N SER A 51 -1.18 24.11 22.23
CA SER A 51 0.23 23.72 22.25
C SER A 51 0.58 22.22 22.23
N LYS A 52 0.78 21.67 21.03
CA LYS A 52 1.90 20.75 20.71
C LYS A 52 2.10 20.71 19.19
N GLY A 53 3.34 20.90 18.75
CA GLY A 53 3.71 20.99 17.33
C GLY A 53 3.44 19.70 16.55
N VAL A 54 3.69 19.76 15.24
CA VAL A 54 3.49 18.71 14.22
C VAL A 54 4.18 17.38 14.59
N GLY A 55 3.55 16.65 15.49
CA GLY A 55 3.88 15.31 15.92
C GLY A 55 2.57 14.67 16.35
N GLY A 56 2.24 13.54 15.76
CA GLY A 56 1.05 12.77 16.15
C GLY A 56 1.07 12.42 17.65
N PRO A 57 -0.02 11.83 18.17
CA PRO A 57 -0.05 11.37 19.56
C PRO A 57 1.22 10.55 19.86
N SER A 58 1.80 10.74 21.05
CA SER A 58 2.90 9.87 21.47
C SER A 58 2.42 8.41 21.48
N VAL A 59 3.30 7.46 21.20
CA VAL A 59 2.97 6.02 21.23
C VAL A 59 2.27 5.62 22.53
N SER A 60 2.65 6.24 23.65
CA SER A 60 2.00 6.05 24.95
C SER A 60 0.56 6.58 24.98
N GLY A 61 0.30 7.77 24.42
CA GLY A 61 -1.04 8.37 24.39
C GLY A 61 -1.98 7.67 23.41
N GLU A 62 -1.46 7.16 22.30
CA GLU A 62 -2.22 6.30 21.38
C GLU A 62 -2.62 5.00 22.06
N LYS A 63 -1.70 4.36 22.78
CA LYS A 63 -1.98 3.15 23.56
C LYS A 63 -3.08 3.39 24.60
N GLU A 64 -2.95 4.42 25.44
CA GLU A 64 -3.94 4.73 26.49
C GLU A 64 -5.34 4.98 25.88
N ALA A 65 -5.40 5.69 24.75
CA ALA A 65 -6.66 5.92 24.04
C ALA A 65 -7.27 4.62 23.50
N LEU A 66 -6.46 3.74 22.91
CA LEU A 66 -6.91 2.43 22.42
C LEU A 66 -7.37 1.52 23.56
N GLU A 67 -6.67 1.53 24.71
CA GLU A 67 -7.05 0.79 25.91
C GLU A 67 -8.40 1.29 26.45
N ALA A 68 -8.59 2.61 26.54
CA ALA A 68 -9.85 3.21 26.97
C ALA A 68 -11.02 2.89 26.03
N MET A 69 -10.75 2.74 24.73
CA MET A 69 -11.75 2.33 23.74
C MET A 69 -11.98 0.82 23.68
N GLY A 70 -11.22 0.01 24.45
CA GLY A 70 -11.25 -1.45 24.37
C GLY A 70 -10.75 -2.01 23.03
N LYS A 71 -9.99 -1.20 22.27
CA LYS A 71 -9.44 -1.55 20.93
C LYS A 71 -7.93 -1.81 20.96
N TYR A 72 -7.36 -1.89 22.16
CA TYR A 72 -5.96 -2.24 22.33
C TYR A 72 -5.79 -3.75 22.46
N TYR A 73 -5.00 -4.32 21.55
CA TYR A 73 -4.60 -5.72 21.59
C TYR A 73 -3.17 -5.83 22.11
N LYS A 74 -2.91 -6.77 23.04
CA LYS A 74 -1.55 -7.04 23.49
C LYS A 74 -0.76 -7.78 22.40
N GLN A 75 0.55 -7.86 22.57
CA GLN A 75 1.38 -8.66 21.68
C GLN A 75 0.92 -10.13 21.68
N GLY A 76 0.65 -10.67 20.49
CA GLY A 76 0.12 -12.03 20.33
C GLY A 76 -1.40 -12.12 20.41
N GLU A 77 -2.08 -11.02 20.76
CA GLU A 77 -3.51 -10.84 20.59
C GLU A 77 -3.77 -10.05 19.31
N GLY A 78 -4.92 -10.28 18.70
CA GLY A 78 -5.39 -9.55 17.54
C GLY A 78 -6.92 -9.48 17.56
N PRO A 79 -7.51 -8.69 16.66
CA PRO A 79 -8.96 -8.73 16.47
C PRO A 79 -9.41 -10.16 16.14
N PRO A 80 -10.59 -10.56 16.60
CA PRO A 80 -11.13 -11.87 16.28
C PRO A 80 -11.37 -11.97 14.76
N LEU A 81 -11.23 -13.18 14.19
CA LEU A 81 -11.20 -13.38 12.74
C LEU A 81 -12.51 -12.95 12.05
N GLU A 82 -13.63 -13.09 12.75
CA GLU A 82 -14.94 -12.64 12.31
C GLU A 82 -15.02 -11.12 12.10
N GLU A 83 -14.22 -10.32 12.83
CA GLU A 83 -14.15 -8.86 12.64
C GLU A 83 -13.29 -8.46 11.44
N LEU A 84 -12.51 -9.38 10.87
CA LEU A 84 -11.63 -9.13 9.73
C LEU A 84 -12.26 -9.47 8.38
N GLY A 85 -13.37 -10.22 8.35
CA GLY A 85 -13.97 -10.74 7.12
C GLY A 85 -14.42 -9.64 6.15
N ASP A 86 -14.89 -8.51 6.67
CA ASP A 86 -15.37 -7.36 5.89
C ASP A 86 -14.33 -6.24 5.77
N ALA A 87 -13.16 -6.38 6.42
CA ALA A 87 -12.10 -5.41 6.35
C ALA A 87 -11.30 -5.57 5.06
N TRP A 88 -10.91 -4.45 4.45
CA TRP A 88 -10.14 -4.43 3.22
C TRP A 88 -9.24 -3.19 3.16
N ILE A 89 -8.21 -3.28 2.35
CA ILE A 89 -7.34 -2.15 2.02
C ILE A 89 -7.34 -1.93 0.51
N ALA A 90 -7.34 -0.67 0.10
CA ALA A 90 -7.00 -0.29 -1.27
C ALA A 90 -5.93 0.79 -1.27
N ALA A 91 -5.07 0.73 -2.28
CA ALA A 91 -4.14 1.81 -2.55
C ALA A 91 -4.28 2.26 -4.00
N MET A 92 -4.16 3.56 -4.17
CA MET A 92 -4.31 4.27 -5.43
C MET A 92 -3.01 5.03 -5.70
N ILE A 93 -2.28 4.60 -6.73
CA ILE A 93 -0.96 5.10 -7.08
C ILE A 93 -1.07 5.88 -8.39
N TYR A 94 -0.57 7.10 -8.34
CA TYR A 94 -0.44 8.00 -9.48
C TYR A 94 1.04 8.29 -9.72
N ALA A 95 1.53 8.05 -10.93
CA ALA A 95 2.89 8.34 -11.32
C ALA A 95 2.91 9.20 -12.59
N MET A 96 3.65 10.29 -12.57
CA MET A 96 3.89 11.15 -13.74
C MET A 96 5.37 11.20 -14.06
N THR A 97 5.71 10.98 -15.32
CA THR A 97 7.06 11.14 -15.87
C THR A 97 7.32 12.60 -16.27
N THR A 98 8.59 12.99 -16.39
CA THR A 98 8.97 14.34 -16.84
C THR A 98 8.55 14.65 -18.28
N SER A 99 8.29 13.64 -19.10
CA SER A 99 7.75 13.79 -20.45
C SER A 99 6.22 13.91 -20.49
N GLY A 100 5.55 13.91 -19.33
CA GLY A 100 4.10 14.05 -19.23
C GLY A 100 3.31 12.75 -19.44
N ASN A 101 3.97 11.60 -19.50
CA ASN A 101 3.27 10.30 -19.44
C ASN A 101 2.83 10.04 -18.01
N VAL A 102 1.61 9.55 -17.86
CA VAL A 102 0.97 9.25 -16.59
C VAL A 102 0.61 7.78 -16.54
N VAL A 103 0.87 7.16 -15.40
CA VAL A 103 0.44 5.80 -15.07
C VAL A 103 -0.39 5.85 -13.81
N PHE A 104 -1.53 5.20 -13.88
CA PHE A 104 -2.43 4.94 -12.78
C PHE A 104 -2.31 3.48 -12.40
N ASN A 105 -2.21 3.20 -11.11
CA ASN A 105 -2.25 1.86 -10.61
C ASN A 105 -3.11 1.80 -9.36
N ALA A 106 -3.95 0.78 -9.25
CA ALA A 106 -4.69 0.52 -8.03
C ALA A 106 -4.60 -0.95 -7.66
N PHE A 107 -4.51 -1.23 -6.37
CA PHE A 107 -4.74 -2.57 -5.84
C PHE A 107 -5.72 -2.54 -4.69
N CYS A 108 -6.52 -3.61 -4.57
CA CYS A 108 -7.45 -3.82 -3.47
C CYS A 108 -7.31 -5.26 -2.97
N GLY A 109 -7.07 -5.39 -1.67
CA GLY A 109 -6.81 -6.65 -0.99
C GLY A 109 -7.77 -6.88 0.17
N ALA A 110 -7.55 -7.97 0.91
CA ALA A 110 -8.27 -8.23 2.15
C ALA A 110 -7.82 -7.26 3.26
N ASP A 111 -8.14 -7.56 4.51
CA ASP A 111 -7.67 -6.77 5.64
C ASP A 111 -6.14 -6.68 5.70
N GLY A 112 -5.62 -5.74 6.47
CA GLY A 112 -4.19 -5.51 6.59
C GLY A 112 -3.39 -6.75 7.04
N TYR A 113 -3.97 -7.63 7.87
CA TYR A 113 -3.30 -8.84 8.33
C TYR A 113 -3.29 -9.94 7.27
N PHE A 114 -4.45 -10.30 6.68
CA PHE A 114 -4.52 -11.31 5.63
C PHE A 114 -3.71 -10.88 4.41
N GLU A 115 -3.77 -9.60 4.01
CA GLU A 115 -3.04 -9.11 2.85
C GLU A 115 -1.52 -9.03 3.13
N THR A 116 -1.11 -8.67 4.35
CA THR A 116 0.31 -8.75 4.74
C THR A 116 0.81 -10.20 4.72
N ALA A 117 0.03 -11.14 5.25
CA ALA A 117 0.37 -12.56 5.22
C ALA A 117 0.48 -13.09 3.79
N ARG A 118 -0.49 -12.74 2.93
CA ARG A 118 -0.47 -13.07 1.50
C ARG A 118 0.78 -12.52 0.83
N CYS A 119 1.11 -11.25 1.04
CA CYS A 119 2.33 -10.63 0.50
C CYS A 119 3.60 -11.39 0.93
N ALA A 120 3.72 -11.73 2.21
CA ALA A 120 4.88 -12.46 2.72
C ALA A 120 4.99 -13.87 2.13
N VAL A 121 3.87 -14.60 2.06
CA VAL A 121 3.81 -15.96 1.49
C VAL A 121 4.12 -15.92 -0.01
N GLU A 122 3.45 -15.07 -0.78
CA GLU A 122 3.66 -14.98 -2.22
C GLU A 122 5.08 -14.52 -2.57
N PHE A 123 5.69 -13.66 -1.74
CA PHE A 123 7.09 -13.30 -1.93
C PHE A 123 8.01 -14.49 -1.67
N ALA A 124 7.79 -15.28 -0.62
CA ALA A 124 8.55 -16.50 -0.35
C ALA A 124 8.38 -17.53 -1.49
N MET A 125 7.16 -17.68 -2.00
CA MET A 125 6.86 -18.55 -3.15
C MET A 125 7.57 -18.05 -4.42
N THR A 126 7.61 -16.74 -4.64
CA THR A 126 8.38 -16.13 -5.74
C THR A 126 9.87 -16.49 -5.63
N MET A 127 10.45 -16.35 -4.43
CA MET A 127 11.87 -16.68 -4.21
C MET A 127 12.17 -18.16 -4.43
N ARG A 128 11.23 -19.05 -4.10
CA ARG A 128 11.41 -20.50 -4.24
C ARG A 128 11.20 -21.00 -5.65
N PHE A 129 10.10 -20.61 -6.29
CA PHE A 129 9.62 -21.24 -7.52
C PHE A 129 9.96 -20.44 -8.78
N ASP A 130 10.13 -19.12 -8.64
CA ASP A 130 10.48 -18.25 -9.76
C ASP A 130 11.96 -17.84 -9.73
N TYR A 131 12.76 -18.42 -8.83
CA TYR A 131 14.17 -18.09 -8.62
C TYR A 131 14.94 -17.90 -9.91
N HIS A 132 14.81 -18.81 -10.88
CA HIS A 132 15.55 -18.77 -12.15
C HIS A 132 15.20 -17.55 -13.02
N LYS A 133 13.98 -17.01 -12.90
CA LYS A 133 13.48 -15.86 -13.65
C LYS A 133 13.84 -14.52 -13.00
N LEU A 134 14.23 -14.52 -11.73
CA LEU A 134 14.52 -13.29 -11.00
C LEU A 134 15.77 -12.59 -11.53
N PRO A 135 15.79 -11.24 -11.62
CA PRO A 135 16.93 -10.49 -12.13
C PRO A 135 18.16 -10.59 -11.23
N HIS A 136 17.95 -10.74 -9.92
CA HIS A 136 19.00 -10.77 -8.91
C HIS A 136 18.90 -12.02 -8.05
N LYS A 137 20.03 -12.66 -7.77
CA LYS A 137 20.09 -13.97 -7.09
C LYS A 137 20.50 -13.91 -5.61
N GLY A 138 20.84 -12.74 -5.09
CA GLY A 138 21.28 -12.55 -3.71
C GLY A 138 21.46 -11.10 -3.31
N GLY A 139 21.77 -10.88 -2.03
CA GLY A 139 21.94 -9.56 -1.42
C GLY A 139 20.77 -9.13 -0.52
N VAL A 140 20.85 -7.91 0.01
CA VAL A 140 19.81 -7.30 0.85
C VAL A 140 18.99 -6.33 0.00
N LEU A 141 17.90 -6.86 -0.56
CA LEU A 141 17.04 -6.20 -1.55
C LEU A 141 15.66 -5.89 -0.97
N THR A 142 14.99 -4.89 -1.55
CA THR A 142 13.56 -4.68 -1.32
C THR A 142 12.74 -5.68 -2.14
N ALA A 143 11.52 -6.00 -1.70
CA ALA A 143 10.65 -6.93 -2.41
C ALA A 143 10.39 -6.50 -3.88
N THR A 144 10.27 -5.19 -4.12
CA THR A 144 10.12 -4.61 -5.45
C THR A 144 11.29 -4.97 -6.38
N VAL A 145 12.53 -4.88 -5.89
CA VAL A 145 13.74 -5.12 -6.70
C VAL A 145 14.00 -6.62 -6.85
N ALA A 146 13.76 -7.40 -5.81
CA ALA A 146 14.00 -8.85 -5.81
C ALA A 146 12.97 -9.63 -6.64
N GLY A 147 11.68 -9.30 -6.48
CA GLY A 147 10.58 -10.06 -7.07
C GLY A 147 10.11 -9.54 -8.43
N GLN A 148 10.15 -8.22 -8.63
CA GLN A 148 9.65 -7.53 -9.82
C GLN A 148 8.32 -8.11 -10.33
N ASP A 149 8.21 -8.33 -11.64
CA ASP A 149 6.99 -8.81 -12.31
C ASP A 149 6.59 -10.22 -11.85
N CYS A 150 7.53 -11.07 -11.44
CA CYS A 150 7.20 -12.41 -10.93
C CYS A 150 6.38 -12.31 -9.64
N TYR A 151 6.77 -11.41 -8.73
CA TYR A 151 6.03 -11.19 -7.50
C TYR A 151 4.69 -10.50 -7.74
N ALA A 152 4.66 -9.47 -8.61
CA ALA A 152 3.41 -8.79 -8.96
C ALA A 152 2.39 -9.75 -9.57
N LYS A 153 2.83 -10.62 -10.48
CA LYS A 153 1.98 -11.64 -11.11
C LYS A 153 1.40 -12.61 -10.07
N ARG A 154 2.22 -13.08 -9.13
CA ARG A 154 1.78 -13.96 -8.05
C ARG A 154 0.72 -13.33 -7.16
N LEU A 155 0.89 -12.06 -6.78
CA LEU A 155 -0.12 -11.34 -6.01
C LEU A 155 -1.46 -11.28 -6.75
N ILE A 156 -1.44 -10.93 -8.04
CA ILE A 156 -2.63 -10.89 -8.89
C ILE A 156 -3.29 -12.28 -8.97
N GLU A 157 -2.50 -13.32 -9.22
CA GLU A 157 -2.98 -14.71 -9.31
C GLU A 157 -3.53 -15.24 -7.97
N SER A 158 -3.02 -14.75 -6.83
CA SER A 158 -3.51 -15.10 -5.49
C SER A 158 -4.82 -14.40 -5.10
N GLY A 159 -5.35 -13.52 -5.97
CA GLY A 159 -6.65 -12.87 -5.79
C GLY A 159 -6.59 -11.42 -5.30
N VAL A 160 -5.43 -10.74 -5.40
CA VAL A 160 -5.37 -9.28 -5.23
C VAL A 160 -6.02 -8.63 -6.45
N LYS A 161 -7.05 -7.79 -6.23
CA LYS A 161 -7.63 -6.99 -7.32
C LYS A 161 -6.59 -5.98 -7.77
N TYR A 162 -6.35 -5.86 -9.06
CA TYR A 162 -5.35 -4.95 -9.62
C TYR A 162 -5.89 -4.28 -10.87
N LYS A 163 -5.67 -2.96 -10.97
CA LYS A 163 -5.97 -2.15 -12.15
C LYS A 163 -4.77 -1.33 -12.54
N ILE A 164 -4.60 -1.16 -13.85
CA ILE A 164 -3.57 -0.30 -14.42
C ILE A 164 -4.18 0.51 -15.56
N GLY A 165 -3.87 1.79 -15.59
CA GLY A 165 -4.24 2.72 -16.64
C GLY A 165 -3.05 3.58 -17.03
N SER A 166 -3.04 4.11 -18.24
CA SER A 166 -2.00 5.03 -18.70
C SER A 166 -2.58 6.13 -19.56
N ALA A 167 -2.02 7.33 -19.45
CA ALA A 167 -2.39 8.51 -20.22
C ALA A 167 -1.17 9.36 -20.59
N THR A 168 -1.40 10.34 -21.45
CA THR A 168 -0.59 11.56 -21.51
C THR A 168 -1.30 12.65 -20.72
N ALA A 169 -0.56 13.64 -20.19
CA ALA A 169 -1.11 14.68 -19.30
C ALA A 169 -2.33 15.46 -19.87
N GLY A 170 -2.55 15.43 -21.19
CA GLY A 170 -3.72 16.01 -21.84
C GLY A 170 -5.00 15.16 -21.81
N ASN A 171 -4.94 13.89 -21.38
CA ASN A 171 -6.09 12.98 -21.32
C ASN A 171 -6.16 12.20 -19.99
N LEU A 172 -6.11 12.92 -18.86
CA LEU A 172 -6.09 12.33 -17.51
C LEU A 172 -7.43 11.70 -17.09
N ALA A 173 -8.56 12.22 -17.60
CA ALA A 173 -9.89 11.79 -17.18
C ALA A 173 -10.17 10.34 -17.59
N ASP A 174 -9.91 9.99 -18.84
CA ASP A 174 -10.18 8.65 -19.39
C ASP A 174 -9.25 7.58 -18.78
N ALA A 175 -7.98 7.92 -18.58
CA ALA A 175 -7.01 6.98 -18.01
C ALA A 175 -7.15 6.80 -16.49
N GLY A 176 -7.60 7.85 -15.78
CA GLY A 176 -8.00 7.72 -14.39
C GLY A 176 -9.17 6.75 -14.25
N ALA A 177 -10.21 6.91 -15.07
CA ALA A 177 -11.36 6.02 -15.05
C ALA A 177 -11.00 4.54 -15.31
N ALA A 178 -10.02 4.26 -16.18
CA ALA A 178 -9.54 2.91 -16.43
C ALA A 178 -8.62 2.35 -15.33
N GLY A 179 -7.87 3.21 -14.65
CA GLY A 179 -6.86 2.82 -13.64
C GLY A 179 -7.37 2.75 -12.20
N TRP A 180 -8.53 3.33 -11.91
CA TRP A 180 -9.11 3.36 -10.56
C TRP A 180 -10.21 2.30 -10.37
N PHE A 181 -10.41 1.87 -9.13
CA PHE A 181 -11.60 1.11 -8.75
C PHE A 181 -12.78 2.06 -8.58
N THR A 182 -13.97 1.62 -9.03
CA THR A 182 -15.24 2.23 -8.64
C THR A 182 -15.60 1.81 -7.21
N GLU A 183 -16.53 2.51 -6.56
CA GLU A 183 -17.00 2.12 -5.21
C GLU A 183 -17.57 0.69 -5.19
N GLU A 184 -18.21 0.25 -6.27
CA GLU A 184 -18.77 -1.10 -6.41
C GLU A 184 -17.68 -2.19 -6.52
N GLU A 185 -16.50 -1.82 -6.99
CA GLU A 185 -15.37 -2.74 -7.15
C GLU A 185 -14.49 -2.81 -5.89
N LEU A 186 -14.56 -1.77 -5.05
CA LEU A 186 -13.96 -1.75 -3.72
C LEU A 186 -14.69 -2.72 -2.79
N GLY A 187 -13.97 -3.23 -1.79
CA GLY A 187 -14.45 -4.29 -0.92
C GLY A 187 -13.58 -5.53 -0.98
N PRO A 188 -13.72 -6.43 0.00
CA PRO A 188 -12.82 -7.57 0.15
C PRO A 188 -12.80 -8.41 -1.15
N PRO A 189 -11.62 -8.83 -1.64
CA PRO A 189 -11.58 -9.87 -2.66
C PRO A 189 -12.23 -11.12 -2.08
N GLY A 190 -13.06 -11.82 -2.86
CA GLY A 190 -13.59 -13.11 -2.43
C GLY A 190 -12.43 -14.00 -1.99
N LEU A 191 -12.48 -14.51 -0.76
CA LEU A 191 -11.43 -15.40 -0.26
C LEU A 191 -11.30 -16.57 -1.25
N PRO A 192 -10.06 -17.00 -1.60
CA PRO A 192 -9.87 -18.19 -2.41
C PRO A 192 -10.62 -19.34 -1.74
N GLN A 193 -11.55 -19.96 -2.47
CA GLN A 193 -12.16 -21.20 -1.97
C GLN A 193 -11.05 -22.23 -1.85
N ALA A 194 -10.88 -22.79 -0.66
CA ALA A 194 -9.95 -23.88 -0.45
C ALA A 194 -10.28 -25.02 -1.43
N GLN A 195 -9.29 -25.42 -2.23
CA GLN A 195 -9.36 -26.64 -3.05
C GLN A 195 -9.08 -27.87 -2.20
#